data_AF-A0A371CPT0-F1
#
_entry.id   AF-A0A371CPT0-F1
#
_cell.length_a   1.000
_cell.length_b   1.000
_cell.length_c   1.000
_cell.angle_alpha   90.00
_cell.angle_beta   90.00
_cell.angle_gamma   90.00
#
_symmetry.space_group_name_H-M   'P 1'
#
loop_
_entity.id
_entity.type
_entity.pdbx_description
1 polymer ?
#
loop_
_entity_poly.entity_id
_entity_poly.type
_entity_poly.pdbx_seq_one_letter_code
_entity_poly.pdbx_strand_id
1 'polypeptide(L)'
;MSNNCQELDCLLLRPWTVELALERYAKLAERFDVARFIQRAPDFEEIPWPTLVSPDVLQIEGVRWDAVEAFFAAARSKMSAAAYGKLVKGTMIRFHPDKWAARNILLRARDEDHKKALTRAALRVAQEAGAAYERLTRN
;
A
#
# COMPACT_ATOMS: atom_id res chain seq x y z
N MET A 1 -9.53 23.56 37.10
CA MET A 1 -9.02 22.31 36.48
C MET A 1 -10.09 21.80 35.53
N SER A 2 -9.97 22.06 34.24
CA SER A 2 -10.70 21.36 33.17
C SER A 2 -10.16 21.88 31.85
N ASN A 3 -9.28 21.12 31.20
CA ASN A 3 -8.88 21.28 29.81
C ASN A 3 -8.45 19.89 29.32
N ASN A 4 -9.37 18.93 29.32
CA ASN A 4 -9.10 17.59 28.81
C ASN A 4 -10.28 17.10 27.96
N CYS A 5 -10.79 17.97 27.09
CA CYS A 5 -11.91 17.66 26.19
C CYS A 5 -11.73 18.37 24.82
N GLN A 6 -10.51 18.40 24.30
CA GLN A 6 -10.23 18.91 22.93
C GLN A 6 -9.26 18.04 22.12
N GLU A 7 -8.58 17.05 22.72
CA GLU A 7 -7.64 16.18 21.99
C GLU A 7 -8.30 14.97 21.33
N LEU A 8 -9.41 14.44 21.87
CA LEU A 8 -10.03 13.21 21.37
C LEU A 8 -10.88 13.42 20.11
N ASP A 9 -11.46 14.61 19.91
CA ASP A 9 -12.29 14.92 18.73
C ASP A 9 -11.46 15.30 17.47
N CYS A 10 -10.19 15.69 17.63
CA CYS A 10 -9.37 16.14 16.50
C CYS A 10 -8.87 14.99 15.61
N LEU A 11 -8.79 13.75 16.12
CA LEU A 11 -8.29 12.60 15.35
C LEU A 11 -9.35 11.98 14.43
N LEU A 12 -10.64 12.18 14.70
CA LEU A 12 -11.75 11.64 13.90
C LEU A 12 -12.20 12.56 12.76
N LEU A 13 -11.72 13.81 12.71
CA LEU A 13 -12.14 14.82 11.74
C LEU A 13 -11.10 15.18 10.68
N ARG A 14 -9.88 14.62 10.72
CA ARG A 14 -8.88 14.93 9.70
C ARG A 14 -9.33 14.34 8.34
N PRO A 15 -9.62 15.17 7.32
CA PRO A 15 -10.03 14.65 6.02
C PRO A 15 -8.92 13.78 5.45
N TRP A 16 -9.29 12.68 4.80
CA TRP A 16 -8.33 11.82 4.12
C TRP A 16 -7.68 12.58 2.97
N THR A 17 -6.34 12.76 3.00
CA THR A 17 -5.59 13.51 1.98
C THR A 17 -4.55 12.64 1.28
N VAL A 18 -3.98 13.15 0.19
CA VAL A 18 -2.86 12.51 -0.51
C VAL A 18 -1.67 12.31 0.42
N GLU A 19 -1.32 13.32 1.23
CA GLU A 19 -0.21 13.26 2.17
C GLU A 19 -0.42 12.16 3.20
N LEU A 20 -1.65 12.01 3.71
CA LEU A 20 -2.03 10.93 4.60
C LEU A 20 -1.92 9.55 3.93
N ALA A 21 -2.35 9.43 2.68
CA ALA A 21 -2.22 8.19 1.93
C ALA A 21 -0.75 7.78 1.75
N LEU A 22 0.12 8.74 1.39
CA LEU A 22 1.56 8.52 1.26
C LEU A 22 2.22 8.16 2.60
N GLU A 23 1.86 8.87 3.68
CA GLU A 23 2.36 8.60 5.03
C GLU A 23 1.95 7.21 5.53
N ARG A 24 0.66 6.86 5.34
CA ARG A 24 0.12 5.54 5.70
C ARG A 24 0.83 4.44 4.91
N TYR A 25 1.00 4.62 3.59
CA TYR A 25 1.72 3.68 2.76
C TYR A 25 3.15 3.46 3.26
N ALA A 26 3.89 4.54 3.57
CA ALA A 26 5.27 4.44 4.05
C ALA A 26 5.35 3.68 5.39
N LYS A 27 4.48 4.00 6.36
CA LYS A 27 4.42 3.35 7.67
C LYS A 27 4.09 1.85 7.55
N LEU A 28 3.11 1.51 6.71
CA LEU A 28 2.78 0.10 6.48
C LEU A 28 3.86 -0.62 5.70
N ALA A 29 4.50 0.02 4.72
CA ALA A 29 5.56 -0.58 3.93
C ALA A 29 6.72 -1.03 4.82
N GLU A 30 7.14 -0.19 5.76
CA GLU A 30 8.16 -0.51 6.75
C GLU A 30 7.75 -1.69 7.63
N ARG A 31 6.56 -1.62 8.25
CA ARG A 31 6.03 -2.70 9.09
C ARG A 31 5.90 -4.02 8.32
N PHE A 32 5.38 -3.95 7.11
CA PHE A 32 5.13 -5.10 6.25
C PHE A 32 6.43 -5.75 5.79
N ASP A 33 7.52 -5.00 5.59
CA ASP A 33 8.80 -5.57 5.17
C ASP A 33 9.50 -6.35 6.30
N VAL A 34 9.32 -5.94 7.56
CA VAL A 34 9.93 -6.62 8.72
C VAL A 34 9.02 -7.70 9.33
N ALA A 35 7.71 -7.66 9.07
CA ALA A 35 6.74 -8.60 9.63
C ALA A 35 7.01 -10.06 9.21
N ARG A 36 6.80 -10.98 10.14
CA ARG A 36 6.87 -12.43 9.91
C ARG A 36 5.47 -13.04 9.97
N PHE A 37 4.89 -13.33 8.82
CA PHE A 37 3.56 -13.93 8.66
C PHE A 37 3.58 -15.47 8.83
N ILE A 38 4.29 -15.96 9.86
CA ILE A 38 4.54 -17.41 10.06
C ILE A 38 3.28 -18.12 10.56
N GLN A 39 2.54 -17.49 11.47
CA GLN A 39 1.38 -18.10 12.14
C GLN A 39 0.03 -17.65 11.55
N ARG A 40 0.01 -16.55 10.78
CA ARG A 40 -1.18 -16.05 10.09
C ARG A 40 -0.79 -15.27 8.83
N ALA A 41 -1.69 -15.20 7.86
CA ALA A 41 -1.58 -14.27 6.74
C ALA A 41 -1.74 -12.82 7.24
N PRO A 42 -1.17 -11.82 6.55
CA PRO A 42 -1.52 -10.43 6.84
C PRO A 42 -3.01 -10.21 6.63
N ASP A 43 -3.59 -9.39 7.49
CA ASP A 43 -4.91 -8.83 7.25
C ASP A 43 -4.81 -7.83 6.08
N PHE A 44 -5.93 -7.59 5.40
CA PHE A 44 -5.97 -6.77 4.20
C PHE A 44 -5.42 -5.35 4.47
N GLU A 45 -5.70 -4.81 5.64
CA GLU A 45 -5.33 -3.47 6.10
C GLU A 45 -3.84 -3.34 6.46
N GLU A 46 -3.16 -4.47 6.72
CA GLU A 46 -1.73 -4.54 7.03
C GLU A 46 -0.85 -4.51 5.77
N ILE A 47 -1.44 -4.81 4.61
CA ILE A 47 -0.74 -4.75 3.33
C ILE A 47 -0.69 -3.27 2.88
N PRO A 48 0.48 -2.75 2.49
CA PRO A 48 0.63 -1.37 2.06
C PRO A 48 0.10 -1.18 0.64
N TRP A 49 -1.22 -1.19 0.46
CA TRP A 49 -1.83 -0.94 -0.85
C TRP A 49 -1.57 0.50 -1.30
N PRO A 50 -0.91 0.73 -2.45
CA PRO A 50 -0.64 2.08 -2.94
C PRO A 50 -1.89 2.66 -3.61
N THR A 51 -2.85 3.13 -2.80
CA THR A 51 -4.08 3.77 -3.30
C THR A 51 -4.32 5.07 -2.55
N LEU A 52 -5.09 5.99 -3.15
CA LEU A 52 -5.56 7.21 -2.49
C LEU A 52 -6.90 7.02 -1.75
N VAL A 53 -7.45 5.80 -1.75
CA VAL A 53 -8.73 5.49 -1.11
C VAL A 53 -8.53 5.42 0.41
N SER A 54 -9.48 5.94 1.19
CA SER A 54 -9.43 5.86 2.65
C SER A 54 -9.40 4.40 3.10
N PRO A 55 -8.59 4.03 4.09
CA PRO A 55 -8.59 2.67 4.64
C PRO A 55 -9.96 2.24 5.18
N ASP A 56 -10.82 3.18 5.59
CA ASP A 56 -12.15 2.87 6.14
C ASP A 56 -13.11 2.28 5.10
N VAL A 57 -12.85 2.53 3.82
CA VAL A 57 -13.70 2.07 2.70
C VAL A 57 -12.92 1.26 1.66
N LEU A 58 -11.60 1.16 1.79
CA LEU A 58 -10.78 0.40 0.86
C LEU A 58 -11.08 -1.09 1.02
N GLN A 59 -11.52 -1.69 -0.08
CA GLN A 59 -11.68 -3.12 -0.22
C GLN A 59 -10.78 -3.64 -1.34
N ILE A 60 -10.66 -4.96 -1.44
CA ILE A 60 -9.76 -5.60 -2.40
C ILE A 60 -10.12 -5.29 -3.85
N GLU A 61 -11.41 -5.14 -4.14
CA GLU A 61 -11.95 -4.72 -5.43
C GLU A 61 -11.56 -3.27 -5.77
N GLY A 62 -11.25 -2.45 -4.76
CA GLY A 62 -10.77 -1.08 -4.88
C GLY A 62 -9.29 -0.99 -5.26
N VAL A 63 -8.52 -2.08 -5.18
CA VAL A 63 -7.13 -2.15 -5.64
C VAL A 63 -7.11 -2.36 -7.17
N ARG A 64 -7.53 -1.31 -7.88
CA ARG A 64 -7.62 -1.27 -9.35
C ARG A 64 -6.45 -0.52 -9.99
N TRP A 65 -6.33 -0.67 -11.31
CA TRP A 65 -5.22 -0.09 -12.08
C TRP A 65 -5.21 1.42 -11.94
N ASP A 66 -6.37 2.06 -12.15
CA ASP A 66 -6.60 3.49 -11.99
C ASP A 66 -6.30 3.99 -10.57
N ALA A 67 -6.69 3.23 -9.54
CA ALA A 67 -6.44 3.60 -8.14
C ALA A 67 -4.94 3.59 -7.79
N VAL A 68 -4.21 2.61 -8.31
CA VAL A 68 -2.76 2.47 -8.10
C VAL A 68 -1.98 3.50 -8.91
N GLU A 69 -2.37 3.71 -10.16
CA GLU A 69 -1.80 4.73 -11.01
C GLU A 69 -1.96 6.13 -10.41
N ALA A 70 -3.17 6.47 -9.92
CA ALA A 70 -3.45 7.74 -9.27
C ALA A 70 -2.55 7.98 -8.05
N PHE A 71 -2.28 6.95 -7.25
CA PHE A 71 -1.35 7.03 -6.13
C PHE A 71 0.08 7.39 -6.60
N PHE A 72 0.60 6.69 -7.62
CA PHE A 72 1.94 6.98 -8.12
C PHE A 72 2.03 8.36 -8.79
N ALA A 73 0.99 8.79 -9.52
CA ALA A 73 0.93 10.13 -10.08
C ALA A 73 0.98 11.21 -9.00
N ALA A 74 0.23 11.02 -7.91
CA ALA A 74 0.23 11.94 -6.76
C ALA A 74 1.56 11.89 -5.99
N ALA A 75 2.16 10.73 -5.81
CA ALA A 75 3.50 10.60 -5.22
C ALA A 75 4.55 11.36 -6.04
N ARG A 76 4.50 11.25 -7.37
CA ARG A 76 5.44 11.94 -8.28
C ARG A 76 5.36 13.47 -8.15
N SER A 77 4.17 14.03 -7.94
CA SER A 77 4.00 15.49 -7.81
C SER A 77 4.37 16.03 -6.43
N LYS A 78 4.40 15.17 -5.40
CA LYS A 78 4.64 15.55 -4.00
C LYS A 78 6.05 15.22 -3.51
N MET A 79 6.81 14.38 -4.22
CA MET A 79 8.12 13.89 -3.80
C MET A 79 9.23 14.35 -4.75
N SER A 80 10.46 14.41 -4.25
CA SER A 80 11.64 14.55 -5.12
C SER A 80 11.79 13.32 -6.02
N ALA A 81 12.44 13.49 -7.18
CA ALA A 81 12.67 12.39 -8.14
C ALA A 81 13.37 11.19 -7.48
N ALA A 82 14.36 11.44 -6.63
CA ALA A 82 15.08 10.39 -5.89
C ALA A 82 14.17 9.64 -4.90
N ALA A 83 13.33 10.36 -4.14
CA ALA A 83 12.43 9.76 -3.18
C ALA A 83 11.30 8.97 -3.88
N TYR A 84 10.76 9.51 -4.97
CA TYR A 84 9.79 8.82 -5.82
C TYR A 84 10.37 7.54 -6.42
N GLY A 85 11.59 7.59 -6.98
CA GLY A 85 12.27 6.41 -7.50
C GLY A 85 12.47 5.31 -6.45
N LYS A 86 12.84 5.69 -5.21
CA LYS A 86 12.94 4.75 -4.08
C LYS A 86 11.59 4.13 -3.74
N LEU A 87 10.52 4.94 -3.71
CA LEU A 87 9.16 4.47 -3.44
C LEU A 87 8.71 3.46 -4.50
N VAL A 88 8.86 3.78 -5.78
CA VAL A 88 8.42 2.92 -6.89
C VAL A 88 9.19 1.59 -6.88
N LYS A 89 10.53 1.63 -6.81
CA LYS A 89 11.36 0.44 -6.76
C LYS A 89 11.04 -0.43 -5.53
N GLY A 90 10.86 0.20 -4.37
CA GLY A 90 10.47 -0.49 -3.14
C GLY A 90 9.11 -1.18 -3.28
N THR A 91 8.14 -0.52 -3.91
CA THR A 91 6.81 -1.08 -4.17
C THR A 91 6.89 -2.29 -5.10
N MET A 92 7.61 -2.16 -6.21
CA MET A 92 7.82 -3.25 -7.18
C MET A 92 8.41 -4.50 -6.52
N ILE A 93 9.46 -4.33 -5.72
CA ILE A 93 10.10 -5.45 -4.99
C ILE A 93 9.13 -6.03 -3.95
N ARG A 94 8.41 -5.17 -3.22
CA ARG A 94 7.50 -5.60 -2.16
C ARG A 94 6.34 -6.44 -2.67
N PHE A 95 5.79 -6.08 -3.83
CA PHE A 95 4.65 -6.76 -4.44
C PHE A 95 5.06 -7.84 -5.47
N HIS A 96 6.36 -8.11 -5.62
CA HIS A 96 6.84 -9.16 -6.50
C HIS A 96 6.27 -10.54 -6.10
N PRO A 97 5.70 -11.32 -7.05
CA PRO A 97 5.12 -12.63 -6.76
C PRO A 97 6.07 -13.55 -5.99
N ASP A 98 7.34 -13.64 -6.42
CA ASP A 98 8.34 -14.48 -5.75
C ASP A 98 8.60 -14.07 -4.30
N LYS A 99 8.58 -12.77 -3.98
CA LYS A 99 8.78 -12.30 -2.61
C LYS A 99 7.60 -12.70 -1.72
N TRP A 100 6.38 -12.64 -2.26
CA TRP A 100 5.17 -13.06 -1.55
C TRP A 100 5.14 -14.58 -1.34
N ALA A 101 5.55 -15.35 -2.36
CA ALA A 101 5.68 -16.79 -2.29
C ALA A 101 6.72 -17.22 -1.25
N ALA A 102 7.94 -16.65 -1.31
CA ALA A 102 9.02 -16.97 -0.38
C ALA A 102 8.69 -16.63 1.09
N ARG A 103 7.82 -15.62 1.30
CA ARG A 103 7.36 -15.21 2.63
C ARG A 103 6.09 -15.94 3.09
N ASN A 104 5.58 -16.88 2.30
CA ASN A 104 4.35 -17.64 2.58
C ASN A 104 3.14 -16.74 2.92
N ILE A 105 3.09 -15.52 2.37
CA ILE A 105 2.09 -14.49 2.72
C ILE A 105 0.67 -15.02 2.49
N LEU A 106 0.49 -15.76 1.41
CA LEU A 106 -0.78 -16.28 0.95
C LEU A 106 -1.06 -17.73 1.39
N LEU A 107 -0.11 -18.38 2.09
CA LEU A 107 -0.25 -19.77 2.51
C LEU A 107 -1.39 -19.96 3.51
N ARG A 108 -1.64 -18.94 4.34
CA ARG A 108 -2.63 -18.95 5.42
C ARG A 108 -3.84 -18.05 5.12
N ALA A 109 -4.07 -17.75 3.84
CA ALA A 109 -5.28 -17.04 3.43
C ALA A 109 -6.53 -17.84 3.83
N ARG A 110 -7.61 -17.13 4.17
CA ARG A 110 -8.85 -17.70 4.74
C ARG A 110 -9.47 -18.78 3.84
N ASP A 111 -9.51 -18.51 2.54
CA ASP A 111 -10.06 -19.40 1.52
C ASP A 111 -9.35 -19.15 0.17
N GLU A 112 -9.54 -20.06 -0.78
CA GLU A 112 -8.88 -20.01 -2.08
C GLU A 112 -9.34 -18.83 -2.96
N ASP A 113 -10.56 -18.31 -2.78
CA ASP A 113 -11.05 -17.19 -3.58
C ASP A 113 -10.48 -15.86 -3.07
N HIS A 114 -10.41 -15.68 -1.75
CA HIS A 114 -9.72 -14.58 -1.11
C HIS A 114 -8.23 -14.57 -1.48
N LYS A 115 -7.59 -15.74 -1.49
CA LYS A 115 -6.20 -15.91 -1.93
C LYS A 115 -6.00 -15.48 -3.39
N LYS A 116 -6.87 -15.94 -4.29
CA LYS A 116 -6.83 -15.52 -5.71
C LYS A 116 -7.05 -14.02 -5.86
N ALA A 117 -7.98 -13.44 -5.10
CA ALA A 117 -8.25 -12.01 -5.11
C ALA A 117 -7.02 -11.21 -4.66
N LEU A 118 -6.38 -11.59 -3.55
CA LEU A 118 -5.15 -10.97 -3.05
C LEU A 118 -4.01 -11.08 -4.04
N THR A 119 -3.87 -12.25 -4.67
CA THR A 119 -2.83 -12.48 -5.68
C THR A 119 -3.02 -11.55 -6.87
N ARG A 120 -4.25 -11.40 -7.38
CA ARG A 120 -4.55 -10.50 -8.50
C ARG A 120 -4.31 -9.03 -8.14
N ALA A 121 -4.73 -8.61 -6.94
CA ALA A 121 -4.49 -7.25 -6.46
C ALA A 121 -3.00 -6.95 -6.33
N ALA A 122 -2.22 -7.87 -5.73
CA ALA A 122 -0.78 -7.73 -5.59
C ALA A 122 -0.04 -7.69 -6.93
N LEU A 123 -0.42 -8.58 -7.87
CA LEU A 123 0.18 -8.62 -9.20
C LEU A 123 -0.06 -7.32 -9.97
N ARG A 124 -1.27 -6.76 -9.88
CA ARG A 124 -1.61 -5.47 -10.47
C ARG A 124 -0.74 -4.35 -9.93
N VAL A 125 -0.56 -4.29 -8.60
CA VAL A 125 0.33 -3.31 -7.97
C VAL A 125 1.76 -3.48 -8.46
N ALA A 126 2.26 -4.71 -8.58
CA ALA A 126 3.61 -4.98 -9.08
C ALA A 126 3.80 -4.52 -10.53
N GLN A 127 2.81 -4.79 -11.39
CA GLN A 127 2.82 -4.37 -12.80
C GLN A 127 2.82 -2.84 -12.93
N GLU A 128 1.96 -2.15 -12.18
CA GLU A 128 1.90 -0.69 -12.18
C GLU A 128 3.17 -0.05 -11.62
N ALA A 129 3.73 -0.60 -10.54
CA ALA A 129 5.01 -0.15 -10.02
C ALA A 129 6.14 -0.35 -11.05
N GLY A 130 6.13 -1.46 -11.79
CA GLY A 130 7.05 -1.70 -12.91
C GLY A 130 6.91 -0.66 -14.02
N ALA A 131 5.68 -0.40 -14.48
CA ALA A 131 5.40 0.61 -15.50
C ALA A 131 5.78 2.03 -15.03
N ALA A 132 5.56 2.35 -13.75
CA ALA A 132 6.01 3.61 -13.15
C ALA A 132 7.53 3.73 -13.09
N TYR A 133 8.24 2.61 -12.86
CA TYR A 133 9.69 2.57 -12.83
C TYR A 133 10.31 2.75 -14.21
N GLU A 134 9.76 2.09 -15.23
CA GLU A 134 10.20 2.26 -16.62
C GLU A 134 10.03 3.70 -17.11
N ARG A 135 8.93 4.36 -16.73
CA ARG A 135 8.71 5.79 -17.02
C ARG A 135 9.75 6.70 -16.36
N LEU A 136 10.43 6.26 -15.31
CA LEU A 136 11.51 7.01 -14.67
C LEU A 136 12.86 6.82 -15.36
N THR A 137 13.12 5.63 -15.91
CA THR A 137 14.43 5.29 -16.48
C THR A 137 14.56 5.59 -17.97
N ARG A 138 13.45 5.87 -18.67
CA ARG A 138 13.42 6.24 -20.09
C ARG A 138 13.54 7.75 -20.35
N ASN A 139 13.76 8.56 -19.32
CA ASN A 139 14.12 10.00 -19.43
C ASN A 139 15.62 10.18 -19.29
#